data_AF-A0A1J5QF97-F1
#
_entry.id   AF-A0A1J5QF97-F1
#
_cell.length_a   1.000
_cell.length_b   1.000
_cell.length_c   1.000
_cell.angle_alpha   90.00
_cell.angle_beta   90.00
_cell.angle_gamma   90.00
#
_symmetry.space_group_name_H-M   'P 1'
#
loop_
_entity.id
_entity.type
_entity.pdbx_description
1 polymer ?
#
loop_
_entity_poly.entity_id
_entity_poly.type
_entity_poly.pdbx_seq_one_letter_code
_entity_poly.pdbx_strand_id
1 'polypeptide(L)'
;MHAQHLGLPLVGDALYGRRGAPQRDAPWNTLARQALHAAVLSFDHPRDPRRLSFVAPVADDVRALWLALGGDAAVLAVDAWSRA
;
A
#
# COMPACT_ATOMS: atom_id res chain seq x y z
N MET A 1 -8.23 -9.83 3.29
CA MET A 1 -8.55 -11.23 3.66
C MET A 1 -7.29 -12.03 4.03
N HIS A 2 -6.22 -12.07 3.22
CA HIS A 2 -4.98 -12.75 3.66
C HIS A 2 -4.29 -12.11 4.88
N ALA A 3 -4.04 -10.80 4.84
CA ALA A 3 -3.36 -10.10 5.93
C ALA A 3 -4.11 -10.22 7.28
N GLN A 4 -5.43 -10.02 7.26
CA GLN A 4 -6.28 -10.24 8.43
C GLN A 4 -6.27 -11.70 8.92
N HIS A 5 -6.33 -12.68 8.01
CA HIS A 5 -6.28 -14.09 8.38
C HIS A 5 -4.98 -14.45 9.10
N LEU A 6 -3.86 -13.81 8.73
CA LEU A 6 -2.57 -13.92 9.43
C LEU A 6 -2.52 -13.16 10.77
N GLY A 7 -3.62 -12.54 11.21
CA GLY A 7 -3.68 -11.73 12.43
C GLY A 7 -3.07 -10.33 12.29
N LEU A 8 -2.71 -9.91 11.08
CA LEU A 8 -2.05 -8.65 10.77
C LEU A 8 -2.91 -7.83 9.78
N PRO A 9 -4.07 -7.29 10.21
CA PRO A 9 -4.91 -6.50 9.32
C PRO A 9 -4.19 -5.24 8.83
N LEU A 10 -4.60 -4.76 7.65
CA LEU A 10 -4.06 -3.52 7.11
C LEU A 10 -4.52 -2.32 7.94
N VAL A 11 -3.64 -1.33 8.07
CA VAL A 11 -4.00 -0.03 8.64
C VAL A 11 -5.11 0.61 7.80
N GLY A 12 -6.10 1.23 8.44
CA GLY A 12 -7.23 1.87 7.78
C GLY A 12 -8.25 0.90 7.17
N ASP A 13 -8.14 -0.41 7.45
CA ASP A 13 -9.15 -1.40 7.06
C ASP A 13 -10.39 -1.31 7.94
N ALA A 14 -11.41 -0.59 7.47
CA ALA A 14 -12.66 -0.40 8.18
C ALA A 14 -13.50 -1.68 8.33
N LEU A 15 -13.34 -2.66 7.42
CA LEU A 15 -14.15 -3.87 7.36
C LEU A 15 -13.55 -4.99 8.21
N TYR A 16 -12.22 -5.13 8.17
CA TYR A 16 -11.49 -6.26 8.74
C TYR A 16 -10.52 -5.87 9.86
N GLY A 17 -10.15 -4.59 9.97
CA GLY A 17 -9.08 -4.11 10.85
C GLY A 17 -9.50 -3.68 12.25
N ARG A 18 -10.78 -3.84 12.64
CA ARG A 18 -11.23 -3.48 13.99
C ARG A 18 -10.88 -4.56 15.03
N ARG A 19 -9.74 -4.39 15.71
CA ARG A 19 -9.56 -4.83 17.10
C ARG A 19 -8.92 -3.71 17.92
N GLY A 20 -9.70 -3.12 18.83
CA GLY A 20 -9.27 -2.06 19.75
C GLY A 20 -9.81 -0.68 19.35
N ALA A 21 -10.28 0.08 20.34
CA ALA A 21 -10.87 1.41 20.17
C ALA A 21 -9.97 2.34 19.36
N PRO A 22 -10.52 3.33 18.62
CA PRO A 22 -9.70 4.33 17.96
C PRO A 22 -8.86 5.04 19.02
N GLN A 23 -7.56 4.75 19.06
CA GLN A 23 -6.60 5.62 19.74
C GLN A 23 -6.62 6.92 18.94
N ARG A 24 -7.38 7.90 19.44
CA ARG A 24 -7.68 9.17 18.75
C ARG A 24 -6.40 9.90 18.32
N ASP A 25 -5.29 9.63 19.00
CA ASP A 25 -4.00 10.29 18.81
C ASP A 25 -2.93 9.42 18.14
N ALA A 26 -3.29 8.22 17.67
CA ALA A 26 -2.31 7.37 17.01
C ALA A 26 -2.05 7.82 15.56
N PRO A 27 -0.79 7.88 15.11
CA PRO A 27 -0.44 8.39 13.77
C PRO A 27 -1.07 7.58 12.63
N TRP A 28 -1.38 6.30 12.85
CA TRP A 28 -2.05 5.41 11.89
C TRP A 28 -3.57 5.62 11.76
N ASN A 29 -4.17 6.45 12.61
CA ASN A 29 -5.60 6.81 12.51
C ASN A 29 -5.87 7.90 11.45
N THR A 30 -4.83 8.35 10.74
CA THR A 30 -4.91 9.38 9.68
C THR A 30 -5.37 8.82 8.33
N LEU A 31 -5.29 7.51 8.12
CA LEU A 31 -5.73 6.86 6.88
C LEU A 31 -7.22 6.52 6.92
N ALA A 32 -8.00 7.13 6.03
CA ALA A 32 -9.43 6.87 5.86
C ALA A 32 -9.73 5.60 5.03
N ARG A 33 -8.70 4.92 4.52
CA ARG A 33 -8.79 3.72 3.68
C ARG A 33 -7.66 2.75 4.03
N GLN A 34 -7.74 1.52 3.54
CA GLN A 34 -6.67 0.54 3.67
C GLN A 34 -5.34 1.10 3.14
N ALA A 35 -4.26 0.91 3.91
CA ALA A 35 -2.87 1.15 3.51
C ALA A 35 -2.42 0.13 2.45
N LEU A 36 -3.12 0.12 1.32
CA LEU A 36 -2.91 -0.77 0.17
C LEU A 36 -2.81 0.08 -1.09
N HIS A 37 -1.83 -0.22 -1.94
CA HIS A 37 -1.59 0.51 -3.17
C HIS A 37 -0.94 -0.41 -4.21
N ALA A 38 -1.55 -0.48 -5.40
CA ALA A 38 -0.99 -1.22 -6.53
C ALA A 38 -0.02 -0.32 -7.30
N ALA A 39 1.26 -0.33 -6.90
CA ALA A 39 2.28 0.53 -7.48
C ALA A 39 2.74 0.10 -8.89
N VAL A 40 2.68 -1.19 -9.21
CA VAL A 40 3.15 -1.74 -10.47
C VAL A 40 2.07 -2.64 -11.06
N LEU A 41 1.82 -2.48 -12.35
CA LEU A 41 0.95 -3.35 -13.15
C LEU A 41 1.70 -3.79 -14.40
N SER A 42 1.91 -5.09 -14.56
CA SER A 42 2.56 -5.67 -15.73
C SER A 42 1.72 -6.80 -16.31
N PHE A 43 1.58 -6.82 -17.64
CA PHE A 43 0.84 -7.85 -18.36
C PHE A 43 1.27 -7.89 -19.83
N ASP A 44 0.97 -8.99 -20.51
CA ASP A 44 1.23 -9.11 -21.96
C ASP A 44 0.16 -8.39 -22.76
N HIS A 45 0.59 -7.64 -23.78
CA HIS A 45 -0.32 -6.90 -24.62
C HIS A 45 -1.33 -7.87 -25.28
N PRO A 46 -2.65 -7.60 -25.21
CA PRO A 46 -3.66 -8.59 -25.60
C PRO A 46 -3.70 -8.87 -27.11
N ARG A 47 -2.99 -8.09 -27.93
CA ARG A 47 -3.00 -8.21 -29.40
C ARG A 47 -1.64 -8.50 -30.02
N ASP A 48 -0.55 -8.41 -29.26
CA ASP A 48 0.81 -8.63 -29.77
C ASP A 48 1.77 -9.04 -28.63
N PRO A 49 2.97 -9.56 -28.92
CA PRO A 49 3.80 -10.21 -27.91
C PRO A 49 4.57 -9.22 -27.01
N ARG A 50 4.27 -7.93 -27.03
CA ARG A 50 4.94 -6.95 -26.16
C ARG A 50 4.44 -7.08 -24.72
N ARG A 51 5.36 -7.08 -23.77
CA ARG A 51 5.04 -6.88 -22.35
C ARG A 51 4.85 -5.40 -22.07
N LEU A 52 3.75 -5.06 -21.41
CA LEU A 52 3.49 -3.72 -20.89
C LEU A 52 3.76 -3.68 -19.39
N SER A 53 4.32 -2.57 -18.92
CA SER A 53 4.47 -2.28 -17.50
C SER A 53 4.10 -0.83 -17.24
N PHE A 54 3.33 -0.63 -16.18
CA PHE A 54 2.88 0.67 -15.71
C PHE A 54 3.28 0.83 -14.26
N VAL A 55 3.74 2.03 -13.92
CA VAL A 55 4.17 2.37 -12.56
C VAL A 55 3.36 3.58 -12.10
N ALA A 56 2.80 3.48 -10.90
CA ALA A 56 2.18 4.58 -10.20
C ALA A 56 3.03 4.91 -8.96
N PRO A 57 3.29 6.19 -8.67
CA PRO A 57 3.96 6.57 -7.43
C PRO A 57 3.08 6.15 -6.24
N VAL A 58 3.72 5.73 -5.14
CA VAL A 58 3.01 5.40 -3.90
C VAL A 58 2.13 6.58 -3.50
N ALA A 59 0.85 6.31 -3.25
CA ALA A 59 -0.12 7.32 -2.84
C ALA A 59 0.36 8.15 -1.65
N ASP A 60 0.11 9.46 -1.71
CA ASP A 60 0.65 10.45 -0.76
C ASP A 60 0.24 10.16 0.69
N ASP A 61 -0.97 9.66 0.90
CA ASP A 61 -1.50 9.31 2.22
C ASP A 61 -0.76 8.12 2.87
N VAL A 62 -0.45 7.08 2.08
CA VAL A 62 0.34 5.93 2.51
C VAL A 62 1.80 6.34 2.74
N ARG A 63 2.36 7.18 1.86
CA ARG A 63 3.71 7.74 2.03
C ARG A 63 3.80 8.56 3.31
N ALA A 64 2.84 9.44 3.57
CA ALA A 64 2.82 10.29 4.76
C ALA A 64 2.77 9.44 6.04
N LEU A 65 1.92 8.40 6.07
CA LEU A 65 1.87 7.49 7.21
C LEU A 65 3.22 6.78 7.42
N TRP A 66 3.81 6.23 6.37
CA TRP A 66 5.09 5.52 6.46
C TRP A 66 6.19 6.39 7.07
N LEU A 67 6.30 7.64 6.61
CA LEU A 67 7.28 8.60 7.15
C LEU A 67 6.97 9.00 8.59
N ALA A 68 5.70 9.19 8.94
CA ALA A 68 5.29 9.50 10.31
C ALA A 68 5.61 8.37 11.31
N LEU A 69 5.70 7.12 10.83
CA LEU A 69 6.12 5.96 11.61
C LEU A 69 7.65 5.78 11.66
N GLY A 70 8.42 6.69 11.05
CA GLY A 70 9.89 6.62 10.99
C GLY A 70 10.44 5.75 9.87
N GLY A 71 9.61 5.41 8.88
CA GLY A 71 10.02 4.62 7.72
C GLY A 71 10.92 5.38 6.74
N ASP A 72 11.75 4.65 6.00
CA ASP A 72 12.66 5.23 5.00
C ASP A 72 11.93 5.50 3.67
N ALA A 73 12.04 6.73 3.16
CA ALA A 73 11.47 7.14 1.87
C ALA A 73 12.03 6.34 0.69
N ALA A 74 13.27 5.84 0.77
CA ALA A 74 13.91 5.08 -0.29
C ALA A 74 13.18 3.76 -0.59
N VAL A 75 12.51 3.18 0.40
CA VAL A 75 11.69 1.97 0.22
C VAL A 75 10.55 2.22 -0.75
N LEU A 76 10.00 3.44 -0.78
CA LEU A 76 8.85 3.80 -1.62
C LEU A 76 9.24 4.20 -3.06
N ALA A 77 10.50 3.97 -3.47
CA ALA A 77 10.97 4.20 -4.83
C ALA A 77 10.51 3.08 -5.77
N VAL A 78 9.33 3.29 -6.37
CA VAL A 78 8.59 2.29 -7.18
C VAL A 78 9.31 1.85 -8.45
N ASP A 79 10.21 2.67 -9.00
CA ASP A 79 11.00 2.31 -10.19
C ASP A 79 11.93 1.11 -9.94
N ALA A 80 12.29 0.85 -8.68
CA ALA A 80 13.06 -0.33 -8.32
C ALA A 80 12.22 -1.63 -8.35
N TRP A 81 10.90 -1.53 -8.29
CA TRP A 81 9.96 -2.65 -8.15
C TRP A 81 9.46 -3.22 -9.47
N SER A 82 9.61 -2.50 -10.59
CA SER A 82 9.12 -2.92 -11.92
C SER A 82 10.00 -3.96 -12.62
N ARG A 83 11.08 -4.41 -11.98
CA ARG A 83 12.02 -5.40 -12.52
C ARG A 83 11.50 -6.83 -12.28
N ALA A 84 10.55 -7.27 -13.09
CA ALA A 84 10.11 -8.67 -13.18
C ALA A 84 9.77 -9.06 -14.63
#